data_AF-A0A961G8R3-F1
#
_entry.id   AF-A0A961G8R3-F1
#
_cell.length_a   1.000
_cell.length_b   1.000
_cell.length_c   1.000
_cell.angle_alpha   90.00
_cell.angle_beta   90.00
_cell.angle_gamma   90.00
#
_symmetry.space_group_name_H-M   'P 1'
#
loop_
_entity.id
_entity.type
_entity.pdbx_description
1 polymer ?
#
loop_
_entity_poly.entity_id
_entity_poly.type
_entity_poly.pdbx_seq_one_letter_code
_entity_poly.pdbx_strand_id
1 'polypeptide(L)'
;MRVSIVGAGGDIGRQIAVTLIEERAVPRSGAIQLVARAGGPSEVLVRGLTVDLKDAEAEHLPALDWVSDPDAVDGDVVIFAAGRTVSTDPNAVTPRDELAAENVALFETWAEQLGRRFDGQEFVLVVSNPVELAVRSFARRHDPARVIGMGAHLDTMRFRRELARDLGLRREQVQGFVLGEHGAGQVPCWSTVSSWADRRRGEAEPALALRRQDAPSIGESFDALRRLMVAADYDGAYALLEALPPDVRAAVKPFYAHLTGAKTPLGTAQAVANLVRTIGDGTMAFTAAQVEVEGRFCDLDAVTGVPVRLSNQGAVVEQLDLWDDEVAAVQRTAAAFGELARSVGLG
;
A
#
# COMPACT_ATOMS: atom_id res chain seq x y z
N MET A 1 7.94 20.89 -4.02
CA MET A 1 7.83 19.49 -3.58
C MET A 1 9.13 18.77 -3.85
N ARG A 2 9.75 18.28 -2.78
CA ARG A 2 10.88 17.36 -2.78
C ARG A 2 10.41 16.01 -2.24
N VAL A 3 10.77 14.93 -2.92
CA VAL A 3 10.36 13.57 -2.56
C VAL A 3 11.59 12.74 -2.21
N SER A 4 11.67 12.20 -1.00
CA SER A 4 12.76 11.30 -0.60
C SER A 4 12.28 9.87 -0.55
N ILE A 5 13.00 8.95 -1.20
CA ILE A 5 12.63 7.53 -1.29
C ILE A 5 13.58 6.70 -0.43
N VAL A 6 13.14 6.35 0.78
CA VAL A 6 13.87 5.47 1.69
C VAL A 6 13.74 4.03 1.24
N GLY A 7 14.89 3.38 0.99
CA GLY A 7 14.91 2.04 0.38
C GLY A 7 14.99 2.07 -1.15
N ALA A 8 15.46 3.17 -1.75
CA ALA A 8 15.62 3.31 -3.20
C ALA A 8 16.52 2.26 -3.86
N GLY A 9 17.34 1.54 -3.08
CA GLY A 9 18.17 0.44 -3.58
C GLY A 9 17.43 -0.90 -3.79
N GLY A 10 16.21 -1.04 -3.25
CA GLY A 10 15.40 -2.26 -3.39
C GLY A 10 14.45 -2.22 -4.59
N ASP A 11 13.93 -3.38 -5.01
CA ASP A 11 13.08 -3.51 -6.20
C ASP A 11 11.89 -2.52 -6.21
N ILE A 12 11.22 -2.37 -5.06
CA ILE A 12 10.06 -1.47 -4.92
C ILE A 12 10.50 0.00 -4.99
N GLY A 13 11.51 0.40 -4.22
CA GLY A 13 12.01 1.78 -4.18
C GLY A 13 12.54 2.25 -5.53
N ARG A 14 13.25 1.38 -6.26
CA ARG A 14 13.70 1.65 -7.63
C ARG A 14 12.52 1.87 -8.57
N GLN A 15 11.51 0.99 -8.54
CA GLN A 15 10.35 1.13 -9.41
C GLN A 15 9.54 2.38 -9.08
N ILE A 16 9.43 2.75 -7.81
CA ILE A 16 8.81 4.01 -7.39
C ILE A 16 9.56 5.19 -8.01
N ALA A 17 10.89 5.23 -7.91
CA ALA A 17 11.70 6.31 -8.49
C ALA A 17 11.45 6.48 -10.00
N VAL A 18 11.54 5.37 -10.75
CA VAL A 18 11.25 5.35 -12.21
C VAL A 18 9.84 5.87 -12.48
N THR A 19 8.84 5.31 -11.80
CA THR A 19 7.43 5.63 -12.05
C THR A 19 7.12 7.09 -11.72
N LEU A 20 7.68 7.65 -10.64
CA LEU A 20 7.49 9.07 -10.29
C LEU A 20 8.00 10.02 -11.38
N ILE A 21 9.10 9.64 -12.05
CA ILE A 21 9.70 10.43 -13.13
C ILE A 21 8.88 10.29 -14.41
N GLU A 22 8.63 9.05 -14.86
CA GLU A 22 7.89 8.76 -16.11
C GLU A 22 6.47 9.34 -16.08
N GLU A 23 5.76 9.17 -14.95
CA GLU A 23 4.39 9.66 -14.75
C GLU A 23 4.34 11.15 -14.36
N ARG A 24 5.51 11.80 -14.26
CA ARG A 24 5.68 13.21 -13.88
C ARG A 24 4.93 13.56 -12.59
N ALA A 25 4.90 12.62 -11.64
CA ALA A 25 4.26 12.80 -10.35
C ALA A 25 5.01 13.82 -9.49
N VAL A 26 6.30 14.02 -9.76
CA VAL A 26 7.08 15.15 -9.27
C VAL A 26 7.33 16.11 -10.43
N PRO A 27 6.93 17.39 -10.34
CA PRO A 27 7.13 18.34 -11.42
C PRO A 27 8.63 18.59 -11.63
N ARG A 28 9.00 19.08 -12.83
CA ARG A 28 10.39 19.38 -13.20
C ARG A 28 11.09 20.38 -12.26
N SER A 29 10.32 21.27 -11.64
CA SER A 29 10.80 22.24 -10.64
C SER A 29 10.98 21.64 -9.24
N GLY A 30 10.57 20.39 -9.03
CA GLY A 30 10.73 19.65 -7.80
C GLY A 30 12.07 18.90 -7.74
N ALA A 31 12.18 18.03 -6.74
CA ALA A 31 13.35 17.20 -6.54
C ALA A 31 12.99 15.79 -6.09
N ILE A 32 13.80 14.81 -6.46
CA ILE A 32 13.76 13.43 -5.99
C ILE A 32 15.11 13.12 -5.35
N GLN A 33 15.07 12.60 -4.13
CA GLN A 33 16.23 12.14 -3.39
C GLN A 33 16.16 10.63 -3.18
N LEU A 34 17.12 9.89 -3.72
CA LEU A 34 17.21 8.46 -3.52
C LEU A 34 18.00 8.14 -2.24
N VAL A 35 17.37 7.46 -1.28
CA VAL A 35 17.99 7.20 0.03
C VAL A 35 18.38 5.73 0.14
N ALA A 36 19.68 5.49 0.33
CA ALA A 36 20.29 4.16 0.45
C ALA A 36 20.80 3.89 1.86
N ARG A 37 21.15 2.62 2.17
CA ARG A 37 21.89 2.26 3.38
C ARG A 37 23.39 2.49 3.18
N ALA A 38 24.00 3.29 4.05
CA ALA A 38 25.43 3.58 4.06
C ALA A 38 26.30 2.31 4.08
N GLY A 39 27.34 2.29 3.23
CA GLY A 39 28.32 1.21 3.16
C GLY A 39 27.78 -0.14 2.69
N GLY A 40 26.52 -0.20 2.24
CA GLY A 40 25.87 -1.41 1.77
C GLY A 40 25.74 -1.48 0.24
N PRO A 41 25.36 -2.65 -0.31
CA PRO A 41 25.11 -2.83 -1.74
C PRO A 41 24.09 -1.83 -2.32
N SER A 42 23.11 -1.39 -1.52
CA SER A 42 22.13 -0.39 -1.91
C SER A 42 22.74 0.95 -2.29
N GLU A 43 23.84 1.36 -1.65
CA GLU A 43 24.48 2.64 -1.95
C GLU A 43 25.12 2.61 -3.35
N VAL A 44 25.81 1.51 -3.67
CA VAL A 44 26.39 1.30 -5.01
C VAL A 44 25.29 1.28 -6.07
N LEU A 45 24.18 0.59 -5.79
CA LEU A 45 23.05 0.52 -6.71
C LEU A 45 22.43 1.89 -6.95
N VAL A 46 22.13 2.65 -5.89
CA VAL A 46 21.48 3.96 -6.01
C VAL A 46 22.36 4.97 -6.76
N ARG A 47 23.69 4.91 -6.57
CA ARG A 47 24.64 5.71 -7.36
C ARG A 47 24.52 5.40 -8.85
N GLY A 48 24.52 4.11 -9.22
CA GLY A 48 24.37 3.68 -10.61
C GLY A 48 23.02 4.08 -11.19
N LEU A 49 21.93 3.84 -10.46
CA LEU A 49 20.58 4.22 -10.85
C LEU A 49 20.44 5.73 -11.06
N THR A 50 21.09 6.55 -10.23
CA THR A 50 21.06 8.01 -10.37
C THR A 50 21.69 8.46 -11.69
N VAL A 51 22.77 7.82 -12.12
CA VAL A 51 23.42 8.13 -13.41
C VAL A 51 22.52 7.69 -14.55
N ASP A 52 22.00 6.48 -14.49
CA ASP A 52 21.12 5.91 -15.52
C ASP A 52 19.85 6.75 -15.73
N LEU A 53 19.17 7.14 -14.65
CA LEU A 53 18.00 8.02 -14.71
C LEU A 53 18.32 9.41 -15.27
N LYS A 54 19.53 9.94 -15.01
CA LYS A 54 19.95 11.23 -15.57
C LYS A 54 20.15 11.17 -17.08
N ASP A 55 20.68 10.06 -17.58
CA ASP A 55 20.86 9.84 -19.01
C ASP A 55 19.53 9.58 -19.71
N ALA A 56 18.65 8.78 -19.10
CA ALA A 56 17.37 8.39 -19.69
C ALA A 56 16.33 9.53 -19.74
N GLU A 57 16.31 10.40 -18.73
CA GLU A 57 15.22 11.36 -18.52
C GLU A 57 15.68 12.82 -18.58
N ALA A 58 16.83 13.12 -19.20
CA ALA A 58 17.49 14.43 -19.19
C ALA A 58 16.54 15.60 -19.54
N GLU A 59 15.59 15.39 -20.46
CA GLU A 59 14.63 16.39 -20.89
C GLU A 59 13.48 16.62 -19.91
N HIS A 60 13.26 15.77 -18.91
CA HIS A 60 12.08 15.83 -18.04
C HIS A 60 12.39 15.58 -16.55
N LEU A 61 13.63 15.26 -16.20
CA LEU A 61 14.02 14.92 -14.84
C LEU A 61 13.90 16.13 -13.90
N PRO A 62 13.26 15.96 -12.73
CA PRO A 62 13.41 16.87 -11.60
C PRO A 62 14.87 16.93 -11.11
N ALA A 63 15.19 17.79 -10.14
CA ALA A 63 16.50 17.67 -9.51
C ALA A 63 16.65 16.28 -8.87
N LEU A 64 17.66 15.51 -9.29
CA LEU A 64 17.89 14.15 -8.81
C LEU A 64 19.24 14.05 -8.08
N ASP A 65 19.17 13.70 -6.81
CA ASP A 65 20.33 13.39 -5.98
C ASP A 65 20.11 12.09 -5.20
N TRP A 66 21.13 11.70 -4.44
CA TRP A 66 21.04 10.53 -3.56
C TRP A 66 21.86 10.77 -2.30
N VAL A 67 21.44 10.12 -1.22
CA VAL A 67 22.10 10.18 0.09
C VAL A 67 22.13 8.78 0.71
N SER A 68 23.07 8.56 1.63
CA SER A 68 23.13 7.33 2.43
C SER A 68 23.11 7.59 3.94
N ASP A 69 23.23 8.85 4.34
CA ASP A 69 23.04 9.32 5.70
C ASP A 69 21.55 9.63 5.94
N PRO A 70 20.87 8.95 6.88
CA PRO A 70 19.50 9.30 7.28
C PRO A 70 19.34 10.76 7.69
N ASP A 71 20.39 11.38 8.24
CA ASP A 71 20.41 12.80 8.60
C ASP A 71 20.55 13.75 7.39
N ALA A 72 20.62 13.22 6.17
CA ALA A 72 20.58 14.03 4.95
C ALA A 72 19.21 13.97 4.25
N VAL A 73 18.23 13.26 4.83
CA VAL A 73 16.86 13.17 4.28
C VAL A 73 16.10 14.48 4.52
N ASP A 74 15.56 15.05 3.44
CA ASP A 74 15.00 16.41 3.41
C ASP A 74 13.78 16.55 2.47
N GLY A 75 12.97 15.50 2.36
CA GLY A 75 11.77 15.50 1.50
C GLY A 75 10.51 16.04 2.17
N ASP A 76 9.74 16.87 1.45
CA ASP A 76 8.37 17.26 1.82
C ASP A 76 7.44 16.02 1.86
N VAL A 77 7.73 15.01 1.03
CA VAL A 77 7.10 13.70 1.05
C VAL A 77 8.19 12.64 1.14
N VAL A 78 8.21 11.89 2.23
CA VAL A 78 9.11 10.76 2.42
C VAL A 78 8.37 9.46 2.17
N ILE A 79 8.80 8.76 1.12
CA ILE A 79 8.29 7.44 0.76
C ILE A 79 9.14 6.40 1.47
N PHE A 80 8.53 5.66 2.38
CA PHE A 80 9.22 4.66 3.18
C PHE A 80 9.01 3.25 2.61
N ALA A 81 10.01 2.78 1.85
CA ALA A 81 10.03 1.48 1.17
C ALA A 81 11.26 0.64 1.56
N ALA A 82 11.77 0.83 2.79
CA ALA A 82 12.87 0.05 3.36
C ALA A 82 12.37 -1.00 4.37
N GLY A 83 12.96 -2.19 4.32
CA GLY A 83 12.65 -3.29 5.22
C GLY A 83 13.05 -4.63 4.62
N ARG A 84 13.04 -5.68 5.44
CA ARG A 84 13.09 -7.05 4.94
C ARG A 84 11.77 -7.42 4.31
N THR A 85 11.86 -8.16 3.21
CA THR A 85 10.69 -8.64 2.46
C THR A 85 10.42 -10.10 2.79
N VAL A 86 9.15 -10.49 2.70
CA VAL A 86 8.76 -11.91 2.77
C VAL A 86 9.41 -12.65 1.60
N SER A 87 9.89 -13.86 1.85
CA SER A 87 10.47 -14.70 0.81
C SER A 87 9.50 -14.90 -0.36
N THR A 88 10.03 -14.94 -1.58
CA THR A 88 9.28 -15.32 -2.78
C THR A 88 9.23 -16.84 -2.96
N ASP A 89 10.05 -17.60 -2.23
CA ASP A 89 10.03 -19.06 -2.25
C ASP A 89 8.78 -19.58 -1.52
N PRO A 90 7.86 -20.28 -2.20
CA PRO A 90 6.65 -20.82 -1.58
C PRO A 90 6.94 -21.90 -0.52
N ASN A 91 8.15 -22.49 -0.51
CA ASN A 91 8.60 -23.47 0.48
C ASN A 91 9.20 -22.82 1.73
N ALA A 92 9.53 -21.53 1.69
CA ALA A 92 10.17 -20.85 2.81
C ALA A 92 9.17 -20.65 3.95
N VAL A 93 9.54 -21.12 5.13
CA VAL A 93 8.87 -20.77 6.38
C VAL A 93 9.63 -19.59 6.98
N THR A 94 9.18 -18.37 6.73
CA THR A 94 9.64 -17.21 7.50
C THR A 94 8.68 -17.02 8.67
N PRO A 95 9.13 -17.17 9.92
CA PRO A 95 8.29 -16.84 11.07
C PRO A 95 7.84 -15.38 10.94
N ARG A 96 6.53 -15.17 10.81
CA ARG A 96 5.94 -13.83 10.61
C ARG A 96 6.36 -12.87 11.73
N ASP A 97 6.44 -13.38 12.96
CA ASP A 97 6.78 -12.59 14.14
C ASP A 97 8.24 -12.11 14.14
N GLU A 98 9.18 -12.93 13.67
CA GLU A 98 10.60 -12.53 13.57
C GLU A 98 10.78 -11.43 12.52
N LEU A 99 10.15 -11.59 11.35
CA LEU A 99 10.19 -10.59 10.29
C LEU A 99 9.54 -9.28 10.73
N ALA A 100 8.41 -9.37 11.45
CA ALA A 100 7.73 -8.21 12.01
C ALA A 100 8.61 -7.49 13.04
N ALA A 101 9.21 -8.21 14.00
CA ALA A 101 10.06 -7.63 15.03
C ALA A 101 11.29 -6.90 14.45
N GLU A 102 11.97 -7.51 13.47
CA GLU A 102 13.13 -6.88 12.83
C GLU A 102 12.75 -5.64 12.02
N ASN A 103 11.65 -5.70 11.28
CA ASN A 103 11.16 -4.55 10.54
C ASN A 103 10.69 -3.42 11.48
N VAL A 104 10.03 -3.73 12.59
CA VAL A 104 9.63 -2.74 13.60
C VAL A 104 10.83 -2.00 14.17
N ALA A 105 11.93 -2.69 14.48
CA ALA A 105 13.15 -2.03 14.95
C ALA A 105 13.71 -1.03 13.93
N LEU A 106 13.67 -1.38 12.64
CA LEU A 106 14.01 -0.45 11.56
C LEU A 106 13.03 0.73 11.49
N PHE A 107 11.72 0.48 11.59
CA PHE A 107 10.69 1.50 11.50
C PHE A 107 10.80 2.52 12.63
N GLU A 108 10.94 2.08 13.89
CA GLU A 108 11.14 2.96 15.04
C GLU A 108 12.39 3.83 14.90
N THR A 109 13.48 3.25 14.39
CA THR A 109 14.75 3.98 14.16
C THR A 109 14.55 5.12 13.16
N TRP A 110 13.90 4.84 12.03
CA TRP A 110 13.61 5.86 11.02
C TRP A 110 12.57 6.87 11.49
N ALA A 111 11.52 6.43 12.19
CA ALA A 111 10.51 7.31 12.76
C ALA A 111 11.13 8.32 13.72
N GLU A 112 12.04 7.86 14.59
CA GLU A 112 12.77 8.74 15.51
C GLU A 112 13.72 9.71 14.78
N GLN A 113 14.49 9.21 13.81
CA GLN A 113 15.44 10.04 13.07
C GLN A 113 14.74 11.15 12.28
N LEU A 114 13.69 10.81 11.52
CA LEU A 114 12.91 11.80 10.78
C LEU A 114 12.17 12.75 11.73
N GLY A 115 11.60 12.23 12.84
CA GLY A 115 10.81 13.04 13.77
C GLY A 115 11.62 14.11 14.52
N ARG A 116 12.94 13.93 14.65
CA ARG A 116 13.84 14.96 15.20
C ARG A 116 14.04 16.16 14.27
N ARG A 117 13.71 16.01 13.00
CA ARG A 117 14.06 16.95 11.93
C ARG A 117 12.82 17.59 11.32
N PHE A 118 11.74 16.83 11.26
CA PHE A 118 10.48 17.26 10.69
C PHE A 118 9.84 18.31 11.59
N ASP A 119 9.33 19.36 10.97
CA ASP A 119 8.60 20.44 11.65
C ASP A 119 7.09 20.19 11.69
N GLY A 120 6.66 19.01 11.21
CA GLY A 120 5.29 18.54 11.20
C GLY A 120 4.54 18.87 9.92
N GLN A 121 5.22 19.33 8.87
CA GLN A 121 4.62 19.58 7.56
C GLN A 121 4.86 18.44 6.55
N GLU A 122 5.84 17.59 6.80
CA GLU A 122 6.24 16.52 5.91
C GLU A 122 5.26 15.34 5.94
N PHE A 123 5.05 14.72 4.79
CA PHE A 123 4.32 13.46 4.69
C PHE A 123 5.24 12.27 4.82
N VAL A 124 4.78 11.24 5.52
CA VAL A 124 5.37 9.90 5.47
C VAL A 124 4.41 8.96 4.77
N LEU A 125 4.76 8.58 3.53
CA LEU A 125 4.02 7.62 2.72
C LEU A 125 4.65 6.23 2.89
N VAL A 126 4.01 5.39 3.68
CA VAL A 126 4.50 4.06 4.04
C VAL A 126 4.13 3.02 2.97
N VAL A 127 5.15 2.31 2.51
CA VAL A 127 5.06 1.20 1.54
C VAL A 127 5.54 -0.12 2.14
N SER A 128 6.53 -0.07 3.05
CA SER A 128 7.11 -1.24 3.69
C SER A 128 6.08 -2.07 4.46
N ASN A 129 6.24 -3.39 4.42
CA ASN A 129 5.37 -4.32 5.12
C ASN A 129 6.01 -4.82 6.43
N PRO A 130 5.21 -5.11 7.47
CA PRO A 130 3.77 -4.87 7.56
C PRO A 130 3.43 -3.37 7.64
N VAL A 131 2.56 -2.90 6.73
CA VAL A 131 2.33 -1.45 6.53
C VAL A 131 1.70 -0.81 7.75
N GLU A 132 0.82 -1.51 8.46
CA GLU A 132 0.17 -1.01 9.67
C GLU A 132 1.17 -0.82 10.82
N LEU A 133 2.15 -1.71 10.97
CA LEU A 133 3.19 -1.57 12.00
C LEU A 133 4.11 -0.38 11.69
N ALA A 134 4.50 -0.21 10.42
CA ALA A 134 5.28 0.96 10.01
C ALA A 134 4.50 2.26 10.22
N VAL A 135 3.24 2.33 9.81
CA VAL A 135 2.37 3.49 10.05
C VAL A 135 2.26 3.79 11.54
N ARG A 136 2.07 2.77 12.40
CA ARG A 136 2.04 2.94 13.86
C ARG A 136 3.34 3.53 14.40
N SER A 137 4.50 3.03 13.95
CA SER A 137 5.81 3.55 14.35
C SER A 137 6.00 5.02 13.96
N PHE A 138 5.63 5.39 12.74
CA PHE A 138 5.72 6.78 12.30
C PHE A 138 4.69 7.69 12.98
N ALA A 139 3.42 7.29 13.10
CA ALA A 139 2.37 8.11 13.70
C ALA A 139 2.62 8.44 15.19
N ARG A 140 3.44 7.66 15.90
CA ARG A 140 3.86 7.97 17.27
C ARG A 140 4.88 9.11 17.38
N ARG A 141 5.56 9.46 16.29
CA ARG A 141 6.67 10.44 16.25
C ARG A 141 6.44 11.60 15.28
N HIS A 142 5.37 11.52 14.49
CA HIS A 142 5.01 12.46 13.42
C HIS A 142 3.53 12.79 13.53
N ASP A 143 3.07 13.86 12.85
CA ASP A 143 1.64 14.16 12.75
C ASP A 143 0.89 12.97 12.12
N PRO A 144 -0.01 12.28 12.86
CA PRO A 144 -0.74 11.13 12.33
C PRO A 144 -1.56 11.44 11.08
N ALA A 145 -1.99 12.69 10.88
CA ALA A 145 -2.68 13.10 9.66
C ALA A 145 -1.77 13.09 8.43
N ARG A 146 -0.45 13.13 8.59
CA ARG A 146 0.54 13.13 7.51
C ARG A 146 1.29 11.81 7.37
N VAL A 147 0.99 10.82 8.21
CA VAL A 147 1.48 9.44 8.08
C VAL A 147 0.40 8.58 7.46
N ILE A 148 0.61 8.13 6.23
CA ILE A 148 -0.36 7.28 5.53
C ILE A 148 0.33 6.05 4.94
N GLY A 149 -0.30 4.88 5.08
CA GLY A 149 0.09 3.67 4.38
C GLY A 149 -0.71 3.49 3.10
N MET A 150 -0.04 3.03 2.05
CA MET A 150 -0.64 2.89 0.72
C MET A 150 -1.54 1.65 0.56
N GLY A 151 -1.44 0.65 1.45
CA GLY A 151 -2.06 -0.68 1.34
C GLY A 151 -3.51 -0.65 0.84
N ALA A 152 -4.39 -0.01 1.63
CA ALA A 152 -5.81 0.06 1.35
C ALA A 152 -6.13 0.84 0.07
N HIS A 153 -5.30 1.82 -0.31
CA HIS A 153 -5.43 2.50 -1.61
C HIS A 153 -5.25 1.50 -2.75
N LEU A 154 -4.15 0.74 -2.75
CA LEU A 154 -3.89 -0.23 -3.81
C LEU A 154 -4.89 -1.38 -3.82
N ASP A 155 -5.29 -1.88 -2.65
CA ASP A 155 -6.27 -2.96 -2.53
C ASP A 155 -7.64 -2.52 -3.07
N THR A 156 -8.06 -1.29 -2.74
CA THR A 156 -9.26 -0.67 -3.32
C THR A 156 -9.18 -0.59 -4.84
N MET A 157 -8.02 -0.21 -5.39
CA MET A 157 -7.83 -0.11 -6.84
C MET A 157 -7.83 -1.48 -7.53
N ARG A 158 -7.31 -2.51 -6.87
CA ARG A 158 -7.36 -3.90 -7.33
C ARG A 158 -8.78 -4.45 -7.31
N PHE A 159 -9.54 -4.20 -6.24
CA PHE A 159 -10.94 -4.63 -6.16
C PHE A 159 -11.81 -3.99 -7.25
N ARG A 160 -11.70 -2.67 -7.42
CA ARG A 160 -12.38 -1.96 -8.50
C ARG A 160 -12.00 -2.48 -9.89
N ARG A 161 -10.74 -2.89 -10.10
CA ARG A 161 -10.29 -3.51 -11.35
C ARG A 161 -11.00 -4.85 -11.59
N GLU A 162 -11.08 -5.71 -10.59
CA GLU A 162 -11.70 -7.03 -10.74
C GLU A 162 -13.21 -6.94 -10.90
N LEU A 163 -13.89 -6.03 -10.21
CA LEU A 163 -15.29 -5.71 -10.46
C LEU A 163 -15.51 -5.20 -11.89
N ALA A 164 -14.71 -4.24 -12.34
CA ALA A 164 -14.84 -3.66 -13.68
C ALA A 164 -14.62 -4.71 -14.78
N ARG A 165 -13.65 -5.61 -14.58
CA ARG A 165 -13.42 -6.76 -15.46
C ARG A 165 -14.69 -7.60 -15.62
N ASP A 166 -15.30 -8.02 -14.51
CA ASP A 166 -16.46 -8.92 -14.54
C ASP A 166 -17.73 -8.24 -15.05
N LEU A 167 -17.81 -6.91 -14.89
CA LEU A 167 -18.91 -6.09 -15.44
C LEU A 167 -18.69 -5.66 -16.90
N GLY A 168 -17.52 -5.91 -17.49
CA GLY A 168 -17.17 -5.40 -18.82
C GLY A 168 -17.07 -3.87 -18.88
N LEU A 169 -16.63 -3.24 -17.78
CA LEU A 169 -16.48 -1.80 -17.62
C LEU A 169 -15.01 -1.39 -17.49
N ARG A 170 -14.74 -0.08 -17.58
CA ARG A 170 -13.45 0.49 -17.15
C ARG A 170 -13.45 0.71 -15.63
N ARG A 171 -12.28 0.62 -15.00
CA ARG A 171 -12.13 0.73 -13.54
C ARG A 171 -12.68 2.05 -12.98
N GLU A 172 -12.56 3.14 -13.73
CA GLU A 172 -13.04 4.47 -13.36
C GLU A 172 -14.58 4.53 -13.27
N GLN A 173 -15.26 3.58 -13.91
CA GLN A 173 -16.72 3.45 -13.93
C GLN A 173 -17.27 2.59 -12.78
N VAL A 174 -16.39 2.09 -11.90
CA VAL A 174 -16.75 1.30 -10.72
C VAL A 174 -16.22 2.02 -9.48
N GLN A 175 -17.06 2.10 -8.45
CA GLN A 175 -16.73 2.54 -7.10
C GLN A 175 -16.82 1.36 -6.14
N GLY A 176 -16.08 1.45 -5.05
CA GLY A 176 -15.99 0.44 -4.00
C GLY A 176 -14.72 0.66 -3.19
N PHE A 177 -14.71 0.19 -1.94
CA PHE A 177 -13.59 0.31 -1.03
C PHE A 177 -13.15 -1.07 -0.50
N VAL A 178 -11.84 -1.20 -0.25
CA VAL A 178 -11.29 -2.26 0.59
C VAL A 178 -10.67 -1.59 1.81
N LEU A 179 -11.14 -1.99 2.99
CA LEU A 179 -10.72 -1.49 4.30
C LEU A 179 -10.01 -2.58 5.09
N GLY A 180 -9.61 -2.31 6.33
CA GLY A 180 -8.97 -3.30 7.20
C GLY A 180 -7.46 -3.45 6.98
N GLU A 181 -6.93 -4.62 7.32
CA GLU A 181 -5.50 -4.95 7.20
C GLU A 181 -5.11 -5.16 5.73
N HIS A 182 -3.95 -4.65 5.34
CA HIS A 182 -3.31 -5.02 4.08
C HIS A 182 -2.75 -6.46 4.16
N GLY A 183 -3.53 -7.41 3.67
CA GLY A 183 -3.13 -8.82 3.67
C GLY A 183 -4.33 -9.76 3.69
N ALA A 184 -4.30 -10.73 4.60
CA ALA A 184 -5.39 -11.69 4.75
C ALA A 184 -6.62 -11.06 5.44
N GLY A 185 -6.42 -10.01 6.24
CA GLY A 185 -7.47 -9.25 6.91
C GLY A 185 -8.05 -8.08 6.09
N GLN A 186 -7.94 -8.13 4.76
CA GLN A 186 -8.64 -7.18 3.88
C GLN A 186 -10.15 -7.34 4.02
N VAL A 187 -10.87 -6.21 4.01
CA VAL A 187 -12.33 -6.16 4.08
C VAL A 187 -12.88 -5.44 2.84
N PRO A 188 -13.24 -6.19 1.78
CA PRO A 188 -13.95 -5.63 0.64
C PRO A 188 -15.37 -5.19 1.04
N CYS A 189 -15.63 -3.89 1.02
CA CYS A 189 -16.89 -3.30 1.45
C CYS A 189 -17.88 -3.25 0.29
N TRP A 190 -18.66 -4.32 0.13
CA TRP A 190 -19.70 -4.46 -0.87
C TRP A 190 -20.83 -3.43 -0.71
N SER A 191 -21.14 -2.96 0.51
CA SER A 191 -22.06 -1.85 0.76
C SER A 191 -21.70 -0.56 0.00
N THR A 192 -20.43 -0.38 -0.34
CA THR A 192 -19.90 0.81 -1.04
C THR A 192 -19.83 0.64 -2.55
N VAL A 193 -20.13 -0.56 -3.05
CA VAL A 193 -19.98 -0.88 -4.48
C VAL A 193 -21.11 -0.23 -5.26
N SER A 194 -20.73 0.60 -6.23
CA SER A 194 -21.65 1.08 -7.26
C SER A 194 -20.94 1.19 -8.59
N SER A 195 -21.66 0.90 -9.67
CA SER A 195 -21.14 0.99 -11.02
C SER A 195 -21.95 1.97 -11.87
N TRP A 196 -21.34 2.41 -12.96
CA TRP A 196 -22.02 3.20 -13.97
C TRP A 196 -23.22 2.45 -14.60
N ALA A 197 -23.17 1.12 -14.68
CA ALA A 197 -24.27 0.31 -15.21
C ALA A 197 -25.50 0.39 -14.30
N ASP A 198 -25.31 0.31 -12.98
CA ASP A 198 -26.35 0.39 -11.96
C ASP A 198 -27.12 1.72 -12.09
N ARG A 199 -26.38 2.83 -12.23
CA ARG A 199 -26.94 4.19 -12.32
C ARG A 199 -27.70 4.46 -13.62
N ARG A 200 -27.36 3.76 -14.71
CA ARG A 200 -27.94 4.04 -16.04
C ARG A 200 -29.17 3.18 -16.36
N ARG A 201 -29.28 1.99 -15.76
CA ARG A 201 -30.32 1.01 -16.11
C ARG A 201 -31.54 1.04 -15.20
N GLY A 202 -31.47 1.65 -14.01
CA GLY A 202 -32.62 1.77 -13.10
C GLY A 202 -33.19 0.42 -12.60
N GLU A 203 -32.51 -0.70 -12.86
CA GLU A 203 -32.89 -2.06 -12.48
C GLU A 203 -31.66 -2.86 -12.01
N ALA A 204 -31.93 -3.84 -11.13
CA ALA A 204 -31.07 -4.89 -10.54
C ALA A 204 -29.57 -4.58 -10.49
N GLU A 205 -29.04 -4.17 -9.34
CA GLU A 205 -27.63 -3.84 -9.06
C GLU A 205 -26.64 -4.91 -9.58
N PRO A 206 -26.16 -4.84 -10.85
CA PRO A 206 -25.36 -5.91 -11.44
C PRO A 206 -24.01 -6.06 -10.75
N ALA A 207 -23.50 -4.98 -10.15
CA ALA A 207 -22.28 -5.02 -9.37
C ALA A 207 -22.45 -5.85 -8.09
N LEU A 208 -23.54 -5.66 -7.33
CA LEU A 208 -23.78 -6.42 -6.09
C LEU A 208 -24.12 -7.89 -6.36
N ALA A 209 -24.67 -8.21 -7.55
CA ALA A 209 -24.88 -9.60 -7.96
C ALA A 209 -23.59 -10.43 -8.10
N LEU A 210 -22.41 -9.77 -8.15
CA LEU A 210 -21.11 -10.45 -8.14
C LEU A 210 -20.69 -10.91 -6.74
N ARG A 211 -21.32 -10.42 -5.68
CA ARG A 211 -21.02 -10.83 -4.30
C ARG A 211 -21.43 -12.28 -4.08
N ARG A 212 -20.50 -13.10 -3.62
CA ARG A 212 -20.75 -14.51 -3.28
C ARG A 212 -20.52 -14.76 -1.80
N GLN A 213 -21.59 -15.03 -1.06
CA GLN A 213 -21.52 -15.30 0.38
C GLN A 213 -20.96 -16.70 0.70
N ASP A 214 -21.03 -17.62 -0.25
CA ASP A 214 -20.50 -18.99 -0.17
C ASP A 214 -19.04 -19.11 -0.64
N ALA A 215 -18.40 -17.98 -0.94
CA ALA A 215 -17.02 -17.96 -1.37
C ALA A 215 -16.05 -18.35 -0.24
N PRO A 216 -14.92 -19.01 -0.57
CA PRO A 216 -13.85 -19.22 0.41
C PRO A 216 -13.30 -17.88 0.90
N SER A 217 -12.84 -17.85 2.14
CA SER A 217 -12.17 -16.67 2.69
C SER A 217 -10.86 -16.36 1.94
N ILE A 218 -10.38 -15.13 2.10
CA ILE A 218 -9.08 -14.70 1.56
C ILE A 218 -7.96 -15.59 2.08
N GLY A 219 -7.99 -15.94 3.38
CA GLY A 219 -7.01 -16.84 4.00
C GLY A 219 -7.02 -18.24 3.39
N GLU A 220 -8.19 -18.87 3.29
CA GLU A 220 -8.33 -20.21 2.70
C GLU A 220 -7.89 -20.24 1.23
N SER A 221 -8.22 -19.18 0.49
CA SER A 221 -7.85 -19.03 -0.92
C SER A 221 -6.35 -18.81 -1.10
N PHE A 222 -5.71 -18.05 -0.21
CA PHE A 222 -4.25 -17.91 -0.17
C PHE A 222 -3.56 -19.23 0.15
N ASP A 223 -4.07 -20.01 1.11
CA ASP A 223 -3.51 -21.32 1.44
C ASP A 223 -3.69 -22.34 0.30
N ALA A 224 -4.82 -22.30 -0.41
CA ALA A 224 -5.02 -23.09 -1.62
C ALA A 224 -4.03 -22.70 -2.73
N LEU A 225 -3.87 -21.39 -2.98
CA LEU A 225 -2.89 -20.87 -3.92
C LEU A 225 -1.48 -21.33 -3.56
N ARG A 226 -1.06 -21.17 -2.31
CA ARG A 226 0.28 -21.53 -1.84
C ARG A 226 0.56 -23.03 -2.05
N ARG A 227 -0.42 -23.91 -1.79
CA ARG A 227 -0.26 -25.36 -2.03
C ARG A 227 0.01 -25.67 -3.50
N LEU A 228 -0.69 -25.01 -4.43
CA LEU A 228 -0.45 -25.16 -5.87
C LEU A 228 0.92 -24.63 -6.27
N MET A 229 1.32 -23.47 -5.74
CA MET A 229 2.64 -22.89 -5.98
C MET A 229 3.78 -23.79 -5.45
N VAL A 230 3.64 -24.40 -4.27
CA VAL A 230 4.59 -25.39 -3.73
C VAL A 230 4.69 -26.62 -4.62
N ALA A 231 3.56 -27.07 -5.19
CA ALA A 231 3.51 -28.18 -6.12
C ALA A 231 4.02 -27.83 -7.53
N ALA A 232 4.45 -26.58 -7.76
CA ALA A 232 4.81 -26.03 -9.07
C ALA A 232 3.69 -26.14 -10.13
N ASP A 233 2.43 -26.20 -9.70
CA ASP A 233 1.25 -26.20 -10.56
C ASP A 233 0.78 -24.75 -10.81
N TYR A 234 1.53 -24.05 -11.67
CA TYR A 234 1.27 -22.64 -11.97
C TYR A 234 -0.02 -22.42 -12.75
N ASP A 235 -0.36 -23.33 -13.66
CA ASP A 235 -1.60 -23.28 -14.45
C ASP A 235 -2.82 -23.52 -13.56
N GLY A 236 -2.75 -24.51 -12.66
CA GLY A 236 -3.77 -24.75 -11.64
C GLY A 236 -3.91 -23.57 -10.67
N ALA A 237 -2.79 -22.97 -10.26
CA ALA A 237 -2.79 -21.76 -9.43
C ALA A 237 -3.47 -20.58 -10.15
N TYR A 238 -3.20 -20.38 -11.43
CA TYR A 238 -3.84 -19.33 -12.21
C TYR A 238 -5.34 -19.62 -12.45
N ALA A 239 -5.70 -20.87 -12.75
CA ALA A 239 -7.09 -21.29 -12.90
C ALA A 239 -7.90 -21.12 -11.60
N LEU A 240 -7.30 -21.40 -10.45
CA LEU A 240 -7.91 -21.10 -9.14
C LEU A 240 -8.25 -19.61 -9.04
N LEU A 241 -7.30 -18.73 -9.35
CA LEU A 241 -7.53 -17.28 -9.28
C LEU A 241 -8.70 -16.85 -10.16
N GLU A 242 -8.76 -17.38 -11.38
CA GLU A 242 -9.80 -17.02 -12.36
C GLU A 242 -11.20 -17.50 -11.94
N ALA A 243 -11.30 -18.53 -11.09
CA ALA A 243 -12.56 -19.03 -10.55
C ALA A 243 -13.05 -18.28 -9.30
N LEU A 244 -12.18 -17.55 -8.60
CA LEU A 244 -12.54 -16.79 -7.39
C LEU A 244 -13.44 -15.59 -7.74
N PRO A 245 -14.38 -15.19 -6.86
CA PRO A 245 -15.13 -13.95 -7.00
C PRO A 245 -14.21 -12.72 -6.94
N PRO A 246 -14.64 -11.56 -7.47
CA PRO A 246 -13.75 -10.41 -7.69
C PRO A 246 -13.10 -9.85 -6.43
N ASP A 247 -13.77 -9.89 -5.29
CA ASP A 247 -13.27 -9.45 -3.99
C ASP A 247 -12.13 -10.34 -3.48
N VAL A 248 -12.35 -11.65 -3.43
CA VAL A 248 -11.33 -12.62 -3.01
C VAL A 248 -10.18 -12.67 -4.02
N ARG A 249 -10.50 -12.65 -5.31
CA ARG A 249 -9.51 -12.64 -6.40
C ARG A 249 -8.59 -11.41 -6.33
N ALA A 250 -9.14 -10.23 -6.05
CA ALA A 250 -8.36 -9.00 -5.92
C ALA A 250 -7.35 -9.06 -4.78
N ALA A 251 -7.72 -9.68 -3.65
CA ALA A 251 -6.85 -9.85 -2.49
C ALA A 251 -5.78 -10.95 -2.69
N VAL A 252 -6.13 -12.05 -3.37
CA VAL A 252 -5.26 -13.24 -3.49
C VAL A 252 -4.30 -13.16 -4.67
N LYS A 253 -4.72 -12.58 -5.80
CA LYS A 253 -3.91 -12.48 -7.03
C LYS A 253 -2.53 -11.81 -6.86
N PRO A 254 -2.34 -10.78 -6.03
CA PRO A 254 -1.02 -10.20 -5.75
C PRO A 254 -0.01 -11.21 -5.19
N PHE A 255 -0.48 -12.21 -4.43
CA PHE A 255 0.39 -13.24 -3.88
C PHE A 255 0.89 -14.22 -4.94
N TYR A 256 0.12 -14.47 -6.00
CA TYR A 256 0.63 -15.25 -7.14
C TYR A 256 1.84 -14.56 -7.77
N ALA A 257 1.73 -13.26 -8.05
CA ALA A 257 2.87 -12.48 -8.56
C ALA A 257 4.06 -12.44 -7.59
N HIS A 258 3.80 -12.40 -6.28
CA HIS A 258 4.85 -12.47 -5.26
C HIS A 258 5.57 -13.83 -5.26
N LEU A 259 4.81 -14.92 -5.25
CA LEU A 259 5.33 -16.29 -5.18
C LEU A 259 5.99 -16.77 -6.49
N THR A 260 5.76 -16.08 -7.62
CA THR A 260 6.53 -16.30 -8.86
C THR A 260 7.86 -15.53 -8.90
N GLY A 261 8.18 -14.76 -7.85
CA GLY A 261 9.38 -13.92 -7.80
C GLY A 261 9.25 -12.58 -8.55
N ALA A 262 8.17 -12.38 -9.32
CA ALA A 262 7.90 -11.11 -10.00
C ALA A 262 7.59 -9.97 -9.00
N LYS A 263 7.14 -10.32 -7.79
CA LYS A 263 6.68 -9.38 -6.76
C LYS A 263 5.58 -8.48 -7.32
N THR A 264 5.34 -7.32 -6.69
CA THR A 264 4.34 -6.35 -7.16
C THR A 264 4.86 -4.92 -7.35
N PRO A 265 6.09 -4.71 -7.89
CA PRO A 265 6.71 -3.38 -7.94
C PRO A 265 5.88 -2.36 -8.74
N LEU A 266 5.30 -2.75 -9.87
CA LEU A 266 4.55 -1.85 -10.75
C LEU A 266 3.25 -1.36 -10.10
N GLY A 267 2.45 -2.26 -9.52
CA GLY A 267 1.20 -1.90 -8.87
C GLY A 267 1.43 -0.98 -7.68
N THR A 268 2.46 -1.28 -6.88
CA THR A 268 2.89 -0.46 -5.75
C THR A 268 3.36 0.92 -6.19
N ALA A 269 4.23 0.99 -7.21
CA ALA A 269 4.76 2.26 -7.69
C ALA A 269 3.68 3.16 -8.30
N GLN A 270 2.72 2.61 -9.04
CA GLN A 270 1.60 3.39 -9.57
C GLN A 270 0.69 3.93 -8.45
N ALA A 271 0.40 3.11 -7.43
CA ALA A 271 -0.36 3.55 -6.26
C ALA A 271 0.35 4.70 -5.54
N VAL A 272 1.65 4.57 -5.31
CA VAL A 272 2.48 5.61 -4.70
C VAL A 272 2.51 6.88 -5.54
N ALA A 273 2.72 6.78 -6.85
CA ALA A 273 2.72 7.93 -7.76
C ALA A 273 1.39 8.69 -7.75
N ASN A 274 0.26 7.99 -7.67
CA ASN A 274 -1.05 8.61 -7.57
C ASN A 274 -1.22 9.41 -6.25
N LEU A 275 -0.76 8.85 -5.14
CA LEU A 275 -0.81 9.52 -3.83
C LEU A 275 0.13 10.73 -3.79
N VAL A 276 1.37 10.59 -4.30
CA VAL A 276 2.34 11.69 -4.40
C VAL A 276 1.80 12.84 -5.23
N ARG A 277 1.16 12.55 -6.37
CA ARG A 277 0.53 13.59 -7.21
C ARG A 277 -0.62 14.28 -6.48
N THR A 278 -1.47 13.52 -5.78
CA THR A 278 -2.57 14.08 -4.98
C THR A 278 -2.05 15.07 -3.94
N ILE A 279 -1.01 14.68 -3.22
CA ILE A 279 -0.34 15.50 -2.20
C ILE A 279 0.36 16.71 -2.86
N GLY A 280 1.09 16.50 -3.95
CA GLY A 280 1.88 17.55 -4.60
C GLY A 280 1.05 18.65 -5.27
N ASP A 281 -0.04 18.27 -5.95
CA ASP A 281 -0.91 19.21 -6.66
C ASP A 281 -1.92 19.89 -5.72
N GLY A 282 -1.99 19.46 -4.45
CA GLY A 282 -2.98 19.94 -3.48
C GLY A 282 -4.42 19.57 -3.84
N THR A 283 -4.61 18.62 -4.74
CA THR A 283 -5.94 18.12 -5.11
C THR A 283 -6.52 17.30 -3.96
N MET A 284 -7.84 17.35 -3.82
CA MET A 284 -8.54 16.51 -2.86
C MET A 284 -8.91 15.19 -3.55
N ALA A 285 -8.54 14.08 -2.91
CA ALA A 285 -8.97 12.74 -3.32
C ALA A 285 -9.70 12.04 -2.18
N PHE A 286 -10.79 11.35 -2.52
CA PHE A 286 -11.46 10.41 -1.63
C PHE A 286 -10.99 9.00 -1.95
N THR A 287 -10.30 8.36 -1.00
CA THR A 287 -9.62 7.06 -1.18
C THR A 287 -9.63 6.27 0.14
N ALA A 288 -9.18 5.02 0.15
CA ALA A 288 -8.76 4.36 1.39
C ALA A 288 -7.25 4.50 1.60
N ALA A 289 -6.81 4.49 2.86
CA ALA A 289 -5.40 4.43 3.26
C ALA A 289 -5.29 3.82 4.67
N GLN A 290 -4.14 3.25 5.01
CA GLN A 290 -3.83 2.91 6.39
C GLN A 290 -3.47 4.20 7.14
N VAL A 291 -4.16 4.48 8.23
CA VAL A 291 -3.87 5.62 9.12
C VAL A 291 -4.10 5.22 10.56
N GLU A 292 -3.56 6.00 11.50
CA GLU A 292 -3.94 5.91 12.91
C GLU A 292 -5.37 6.48 13.08
N VAL A 293 -6.32 5.63 13.51
CA VAL A 293 -7.74 5.99 13.49
C VAL A 293 -8.16 6.81 14.72
N GLU A 294 -7.63 6.52 15.91
CA GLU A 294 -7.94 7.24 17.17
C GLU A 294 -9.44 7.38 17.46
N GLY A 295 -10.21 6.30 17.25
CA GLY A 295 -11.66 6.24 17.47
C GLY A 295 -12.50 6.89 16.37
N ARG A 296 -11.90 7.47 15.33
CA ARG A 296 -12.60 8.22 14.28
C ARG A 296 -13.35 7.36 13.26
N PHE A 297 -13.25 6.03 13.31
CA PHE A 297 -13.97 5.13 12.40
C PHE A 297 -14.31 3.84 13.13
N CYS A 298 -15.58 3.44 13.13
CA CYS A 298 -16.09 2.24 13.82
C CYS A 298 -15.62 2.09 15.29
N ASP A 299 -15.40 3.21 15.98
CA ASP A 299 -14.85 3.30 17.35
C ASP A 299 -13.52 2.54 17.54
N LEU A 300 -12.68 2.50 16.51
CA LEU A 300 -11.42 1.76 16.49
C LEU A 300 -10.24 2.58 17.02
N ASP A 301 -9.49 2.01 17.95
CA ASP A 301 -8.17 2.51 18.38
C ASP A 301 -7.05 1.64 17.80
N ALA A 302 -6.87 1.71 16.47
CA ALA A 302 -5.92 0.91 15.72
C ALA A 302 -5.41 1.66 14.49
N VAL A 303 -4.28 1.21 13.96
CA VAL A 303 -3.90 1.52 12.58
C VAL A 303 -4.60 0.51 11.67
N THR A 304 -5.40 0.99 10.73
CA THR A 304 -6.09 0.13 9.77
C THR A 304 -6.47 0.91 8.52
N GLY A 305 -6.79 0.19 7.44
CA GLY A 305 -7.32 0.76 6.21
C GLY A 305 -8.71 1.34 6.44
N VAL A 306 -8.86 2.65 6.26
CA VAL A 306 -10.15 3.37 6.41
C VAL A 306 -10.35 4.32 5.22
N PRO A 307 -11.60 4.73 4.93
CA PRO A 307 -11.83 5.83 4.00
C PRO A 307 -11.22 7.13 4.52
N VAL A 308 -10.50 7.82 3.64
CA VAL A 308 -9.85 9.09 3.91
C VAL A 308 -10.11 10.08 2.78
N ARG A 309 -10.28 11.33 3.17
CA ARG A 309 -10.11 12.48 2.29
C ARG A 309 -8.65 12.95 2.41
N LEU A 310 -7.88 12.73 1.35
CA LEU A 310 -6.47 13.07 1.26
C LEU A 310 -6.27 14.39 0.50
N SER A 311 -5.36 15.22 0.99
CA SER A 311 -4.88 16.45 0.34
C SER A 311 -3.46 16.77 0.82
N ASN A 312 -2.90 17.91 0.41
CA ASN A 312 -1.61 18.41 0.93
C ASN A 312 -1.65 18.88 2.40
N GLN A 313 -2.83 18.92 3.02
CA GLN A 313 -3.01 19.25 4.44
C GLN A 313 -3.02 18.01 5.36
N GLY A 314 -3.03 16.81 4.77
CA GLY A 314 -3.13 15.54 5.50
C GLY A 314 -4.29 14.69 5.03
N ALA A 315 -4.42 13.52 5.64
CA ALA A 315 -5.53 12.61 5.53
C ALA A 315 -6.53 12.86 6.67
N VAL A 316 -7.80 13.03 6.31
CA VAL A 316 -8.92 13.10 7.25
C VAL A 316 -9.76 11.85 7.09
N VAL A 317 -9.95 11.12 8.19
CA VAL A 317 -10.82 9.93 8.23
C VAL A 317 -12.26 10.36 7.95
N GLU A 318 -12.92 9.62 7.06
CA GLU A 318 -14.32 9.84 6.67
C GLU A 318 -15.20 8.68 7.15
N GLN A 319 -16.52 8.86 7.14
CA GLN A 319 -17.46 7.77 7.42
C GLN A 319 -17.98 7.14 6.12
N LEU A 320 -18.33 5.86 6.21
CA LEU A 320 -19.04 5.13 5.17
C LEU A 320 -20.20 4.38 5.81
N ASP A 321 -21.33 4.31 5.10
CA ASP A 321 -22.47 3.48 5.49
C ASP A 321 -22.17 2.02 5.16
N LEU A 322 -21.53 1.33 6.10
CA LEU A 322 -21.16 -0.09 5.97
C LEU A 322 -22.28 -1.03 6.43
N TRP A 323 -22.30 -2.25 5.91
CA TRP A 323 -23.14 -3.31 6.45
C TRP A 323 -22.57 -3.87 7.77
N ASP A 324 -23.42 -4.44 8.61
CA ASP A 324 -23.03 -4.93 9.95
C ASP A 324 -21.90 -5.98 9.90
N ASP A 325 -21.92 -6.86 8.90
CA ASP A 325 -20.89 -7.89 8.71
C ASP A 325 -19.54 -7.30 8.31
N GLU A 326 -19.55 -6.19 7.56
CA GLU A 326 -18.35 -5.44 7.18
C GLU A 326 -17.78 -4.65 8.36
N VAL A 327 -18.63 -3.96 9.13
CA VAL A 327 -18.22 -3.28 10.38
C VAL A 327 -17.56 -4.28 11.32
N ALA A 328 -18.21 -5.43 11.53
CA ALA A 328 -17.66 -6.48 12.37
C ALA A 328 -16.35 -7.06 11.81
N ALA A 329 -16.20 -7.15 10.48
CA ALA A 329 -14.95 -7.59 9.86
C ALA A 329 -13.81 -6.60 10.08
N VAL A 330 -14.03 -5.29 9.88
CA VAL A 330 -13.03 -4.26 10.14
C VAL A 330 -12.62 -4.26 11.62
N GLN A 331 -13.59 -4.39 12.54
CA GLN A 331 -13.30 -4.48 13.97
C GLN A 331 -12.46 -5.71 14.35
N ARG A 332 -12.77 -6.88 13.77
CA ARG A 332 -11.99 -8.10 14.00
C ARG A 332 -10.55 -7.97 13.51
N THR A 333 -10.34 -7.40 12.32
CA THR A 333 -8.99 -7.27 11.74
C THR A 333 -8.17 -6.21 12.47
N ALA A 334 -8.79 -5.12 12.92
CA ALA A 334 -8.18 -4.14 13.80
C ALA A 334 -7.77 -4.73 15.17
N ALA A 335 -8.62 -5.58 15.77
CA ALA A 335 -8.30 -6.26 17.02
C ALA A 335 -7.10 -7.21 16.88
N ALA A 336 -7.06 -8.01 15.80
CA ALA A 336 -5.93 -8.88 15.48
C ALA A 336 -4.63 -8.08 15.27
N PHE A 337 -4.71 -6.93 14.58
CA PHE A 337 -3.57 -6.02 14.47
C PHE A 337 -3.11 -5.51 15.84
N GLY A 338 -4.03 -5.12 16.73
CA GLY A 338 -3.69 -4.67 18.08
C GLY A 338 -2.94 -5.73 18.90
N GLU A 339 -3.27 -7.00 18.73
CA GLU A 339 -2.52 -8.11 19.35
C GLU A 339 -1.10 -8.24 18.77
N LEU A 340 -0.95 -8.16 17.44
CA LEU A 340 0.34 -8.17 16.77
C LEU A 340 1.20 -6.95 17.17
N ALA A 341 0.61 -5.76 17.23
CA ALA A 341 1.32 -4.55 17.64
C ALA A 341 1.84 -4.68 19.08
N ARG A 342 1.02 -5.19 20.01
CA ARG A 342 1.46 -5.49 21.39
C ARG A 342 2.60 -6.51 21.44
N SER A 343 2.56 -7.56 20.63
CA SER A 343 3.60 -8.61 20.66
C SER A 343 4.98 -8.11 20.22
N VAL A 344 5.03 -7.02 19.45
CA VAL A 344 6.27 -6.38 18.97
C VAL A 344 6.59 -5.06 19.66
N GLY A 345 5.90 -4.72 20.76
CA GLY A 345 6.16 -3.52 21.57
C GLY A 345 5.57 -2.22 21.01
N LEU A 346 4.65 -2.31 20.04
CA LEU A 346 3.88 -1.21 19.48
C LEU A 346 2.42 -1.14 20.00
N GLY A 347 2.21 -1.71 21.18
CA GLY A 347 0.90 -1.79 21.85
C GLY A 347 0.35 -0.47 22.37
#